data_AF-A0A4U8YRM0-F1
#
_entry.id   AF-A0A4U8YRM0-F1
#
_cell.length_a   1.000
_cell.length_b   1.000
_cell.length_c   1.000
_cell.angle_alpha   90.00
_cell.angle_beta   90.00
_cell.angle_gamma   90.00
#
_symmetry.space_group_name_H-M   'P 1'
#
loop_
_entity.id
_entity.type
_entity.pdbx_description
1 polymer ?
#
loop_
_entity_poly.entity_id
_entity_poly.type
_entity_poly.pdbx_seq_one_letter_code
_entity_poly.pdbx_strand_id
1 'polypeptide(L)'
;MKGTRMKYRGYMTAMRLILTLAILLITGCGRGATPGAESGSGVSVLEQPKDVTVAEKESAVSLSWKAVPGATQYTVYWSETPGPFGGVKSTKGAEWIPVRGIKGTSWIHENTCFCKQLYYVVVAEDGSYNSKPSDVIATVASAGTLDFPRHFRAVSQGDGIAVGWGAVPCARSYTVYWSDDPDLAESEWQMESNITETEWLHQKVEYGKTYYYDIAVTGDEKVDYSTRVDRVDATAKSGILQAPRHVFAKPVDDAVELTWDDVPGAEYYTIYWSKDQGAGIDSENAVETTKSFCTIVDGLEKHTTYYFVVVASGWGSESEPSGAMVVFFLGEKIIHEPVTIFLDPPTNALSVAFEMAALPGGTFRMGSPVSESGRHDQEDLHEVELTQGVYIATTEVTQEQWQAVMGENPSECQSKNNLPPFWPGGPSVIYPDDTTKCPVESVSFEAVQAFIDVLNTKSTLYTFRLPTEAEWEYAARAGTVTPFAIGDGYELKIGEARFGGSPADRTGPSNVKDKDFQPNSWGLYHMHGNVAEWVVDTWQEHLGTEPKRFPEDDIVTTGEEHCVRGGNWSQGQRYSRSASRAGSGAGSYLVGFRLAADLR
;
A
#
# COMPACT_ATOMS: atom_id res chain seq x y z
N MET A 1 -29.40 -45.06 -0.18
CA MET A 1 -30.87 -45.29 -0.28
C MET A 1 -31.58 -43.97 -0.61
N LYS A 2 -32.89 -44.00 -0.83
CA LYS A 2 -33.81 -42.85 -1.02
C LYS A 2 -33.47 -41.68 -0.07
N GLY A 3 -33.39 -40.45 -0.56
CA GLY A 3 -34.45 -39.44 -0.34
C GLY A 3 -33.98 -38.40 0.70
N THR A 4 -34.40 -37.13 0.71
CA THR A 4 -35.71 -36.58 0.31
C THR A 4 -35.59 -35.07 -0.01
N ARG A 5 -36.34 -34.57 -1.01
CA ARG A 5 -36.54 -33.12 -1.21
C ARG A 5 -37.54 -32.59 -0.19
N MET A 6 -37.33 -31.38 0.35
CA MET A 6 -38.44 -30.62 0.94
C MET A 6 -38.38 -29.14 0.56
N LYS A 7 -39.43 -28.68 -0.13
CA LYS A 7 -39.78 -27.25 -0.25
C LYS A 7 -40.69 -26.91 0.93
N TYR A 8 -40.62 -25.68 1.44
CA TYR A 8 -41.74 -25.09 2.19
C TYR A 8 -42.35 -23.91 1.43
N ARG A 9 -43.66 -23.71 1.59
CA ARG A 9 -44.46 -22.80 0.77
C ARG A 9 -45.61 -22.17 1.57
N GLY A 10 -45.25 -21.19 2.41
CA GLY A 10 -46.14 -20.19 3.02
C GLY A 10 -47.20 -20.69 4.01
N TYR A 11 -47.73 -19.74 4.80
CA TYR A 11 -49.18 -19.47 4.89
C TYR A 11 -49.39 -18.03 5.36
N MET A 12 -50.60 -17.49 5.15
CA MET A 12 -50.95 -16.07 5.35
C MET A 12 -51.85 -15.86 6.58
N THR A 13 -51.75 -14.69 7.20
CA THR A 13 -52.84 -14.06 7.98
C THR A 13 -52.73 -12.55 7.75
N ALA A 14 -53.55 -11.95 6.87
CA ALA A 14 -54.76 -11.17 7.19
C ALA A 14 -54.46 -9.76 7.79
N MET A 15 -55.17 -8.67 7.47
CA MET A 15 -56.41 -8.51 6.70
C MET A 15 -56.66 -7.05 6.24
N ARG A 16 -57.53 -6.86 5.20
CA ARG A 16 -58.35 -5.64 4.87
C ARG A 16 -57.61 -4.40 4.34
N LEU A 17 -58.10 -3.61 3.38
CA LEU A 17 -59.39 -3.46 2.63
C LEU A 17 -59.07 -3.49 1.09
N ILE A 18 -59.86 -3.90 0.08
CA ILE A 18 -61.31 -3.77 -0.26
C ILE A 18 -61.68 -2.31 -0.57
N LEU A 19 -62.20 -1.87 -1.74
CA LEU A 19 -62.58 -2.47 -3.06
C LEU A 19 -62.68 -1.27 -4.09
N THR A 20 -62.85 -1.31 -5.42
CA THR A 20 -63.19 -2.29 -6.49
C THR A 20 -62.69 -1.74 -7.85
N LEU A 21 -62.69 -2.51 -8.95
CA LEU A 21 -62.64 -1.99 -10.34
C LEU A 21 -63.49 -2.86 -11.29
N ALA A 22 -64.46 -2.28 -12.02
CA ALA A 22 -65.25 -3.00 -13.03
C ALA A 22 -65.91 -2.10 -14.10
N ILE A 23 -65.52 -2.36 -15.34
CA ILE A 23 -66.06 -1.90 -16.63
C ILE A 23 -67.54 -2.27 -16.82
N LEU A 24 -68.32 -1.47 -17.57
CA LEU A 24 -69.38 -2.01 -18.44
C LEU A 24 -69.77 -1.04 -19.58
N LEU A 25 -69.83 -1.57 -20.81
CA LEU A 25 -70.42 -0.96 -22.00
C LEU A 25 -71.87 -1.44 -22.16
N ILE A 26 -72.83 -0.54 -22.38
CA ILE A 26 -74.18 -0.88 -22.84
C ILE A 26 -74.58 0.09 -23.96
N THR A 27 -75.20 -0.44 -25.01
CA THR A 27 -75.68 0.28 -26.21
C THR A 27 -77.20 0.44 -26.19
N GLY A 28 -77.71 1.47 -26.88
CA GLY A 28 -79.04 1.41 -27.51
C GLY A 28 -80.14 2.37 -27.04
N CYS A 29 -80.51 3.28 -27.96
CA CYS A 29 -81.88 3.74 -28.25
C CYS A 29 -82.78 4.39 -27.16
N GLY A 30 -83.16 5.67 -27.37
CA GLY A 30 -84.38 6.24 -26.77
C GLY A 30 -84.61 7.74 -27.06
N ARG A 31 -85.72 8.07 -27.73
CA ARG A 31 -86.26 9.42 -28.05
C ARG A 31 -86.19 10.42 -26.86
N GLY A 32 -86.04 11.74 -27.03
CA GLY A 32 -85.90 12.58 -28.24
C GLY A 32 -86.93 13.74 -28.31
N ALA A 33 -86.48 15.00 -28.20
CA ALA A 33 -87.24 16.22 -28.52
C ALA A 33 -86.28 17.44 -28.74
N THR A 34 -86.67 18.36 -29.62
CA THR A 34 -86.01 19.66 -29.94
C THR A 34 -86.73 20.83 -29.21
N PRO A 35 -86.34 22.13 -29.31
CA PRO A 35 -85.25 22.80 -30.06
C PRO A 35 -84.23 23.51 -29.14
N GLY A 36 -83.20 24.24 -29.59
CA GLY A 36 -82.67 24.46 -30.94
C GLY A 36 -82.11 25.89 -31.09
N ALA A 37 -80.85 26.02 -31.53
CA ALA A 37 -80.19 27.30 -31.79
C ALA A 37 -79.01 27.12 -32.77
N GLU A 38 -79.27 27.25 -34.07
CA GLU A 38 -78.21 27.57 -35.03
C GLU A 38 -77.99 29.08 -35.03
N SER A 39 -76.77 29.54 -34.77
CA SER A 39 -76.41 30.95 -34.97
C SER A 39 -74.91 31.12 -35.18
N GLY A 40 -74.51 31.56 -36.37
CA GLY A 40 -73.19 32.14 -36.64
C GLY A 40 -72.05 31.14 -36.82
N SER A 41 -71.76 30.79 -38.07
CA SER A 41 -70.47 30.22 -38.48
C SER A 41 -69.35 31.27 -38.38
N GLY A 42 -68.91 31.57 -37.17
CA GLY A 42 -67.77 32.45 -36.89
C GLY A 42 -66.45 31.79 -37.25
N VAL A 43 -66.14 31.70 -38.54
CA VAL A 43 -64.80 31.30 -39.00
C VAL A 43 -63.81 32.38 -38.57
N SER A 44 -62.89 32.04 -37.67
CA SER A 44 -61.75 32.92 -37.38
C SER A 44 -60.82 32.93 -38.59
N VAL A 45 -60.70 34.09 -39.23
CA VAL A 45 -59.84 34.32 -40.39
C VAL A 45 -58.63 35.15 -39.95
N LEU A 46 -57.78 34.57 -39.10
CA LEU A 46 -56.47 35.14 -38.79
C LEU A 46 -55.65 35.23 -40.08
N GLU A 47 -55.23 36.44 -40.45
CA GLU A 47 -54.36 36.62 -41.60
C GLU A 47 -53.02 35.91 -41.42
N GLN A 48 -52.44 35.50 -42.56
CA GLN A 48 -51.08 35.01 -42.64
C GLN A 48 -50.10 36.08 -42.08
N PRO A 49 -49.17 35.75 -41.17
CA PRO A 49 -48.12 36.66 -40.75
C PRO A 49 -47.29 37.14 -41.95
N LYS A 50 -47.10 38.46 -42.03
CA LYS A 50 -46.42 39.17 -43.12
C LYS A 50 -45.30 40.03 -42.56
N ASP A 51 -44.46 40.53 -43.46
CA ASP A 51 -43.32 41.38 -43.15
C ASP A 51 -42.39 40.72 -42.10
N VAL A 52 -42.28 39.38 -42.17
CA VAL A 52 -41.37 38.61 -41.32
C VAL A 52 -39.94 38.90 -41.77
N THR A 53 -39.09 39.30 -40.83
CA THR A 53 -37.72 39.74 -41.06
C THR A 53 -36.78 39.06 -40.07
N VAL A 54 -35.51 38.92 -40.47
CA VAL A 54 -34.43 38.37 -39.65
C VAL A 54 -33.36 39.45 -39.46
N ALA A 55 -32.84 39.55 -38.25
CA ALA A 55 -31.60 40.23 -37.94
C ALA A 55 -30.66 39.23 -37.24
N GLU A 56 -29.49 39.01 -37.83
CA GLU A 56 -28.43 38.17 -37.27
C GLU A 56 -27.72 38.91 -36.12
N LYS A 57 -27.33 38.16 -35.09
CA LYS A 57 -26.55 38.61 -33.94
C LYS A 57 -25.55 37.53 -33.54
N GLU A 58 -24.55 37.92 -32.77
CA GLU A 58 -23.63 36.99 -32.13
C GLU A 58 -24.41 35.93 -31.31
N SER A 59 -24.17 34.66 -31.63
CA SER A 59 -24.84 33.47 -31.07
C SER A 59 -26.38 33.44 -31.13
N ALA A 60 -27.03 34.30 -31.94
CA ALA A 60 -28.50 34.38 -31.96
C ALA A 60 -29.12 34.89 -33.27
N VAL A 61 -30.29 34.36 -33.62
CA VAL A 61 -31.12 34.83 -34.75
C VAL A 61 -32.36 35.54 -34.22
N SER A 62 -32.49 36.84 -34.49
CA SER A 62 -33.63 37.65 -34.06
C SER A 62 -34.68 37.76 -35.17
N LEU A 63 -35.87 37.19 -34.96
CA LEU A 63 -37.01 37.34 -35.87
C LEU A 63 -37.96 38.45 -35.41
N SER A 64 -38.53 39.18 -36.35
CA SER A 64 -39.65 40.10 -36.10
C SER A 64 -40.66 40.08 -37.24
N TRP A 65 -41.93 40.37 -36.96
CA TRP A 65 -43.02 40.34 -37.94
C TRP A 65 -44.08 41.39 -37.62
N LYS A 66 -45.03 41.57 -38.52
CA LYS A 66 -46.16 42.49 -38.33
C LYS A 66 -47.26 41.87 -37.48
N ALA A 67 -47.87 42.67 -36.61
CA ALA A 67 -49.01 42.25 -35.80
C ALA A 67 -50.19 41.80 -36.68
N VAL A 68 -50.71 40.60 -36.43
CA VAL A 68 -51.94 40.05 -37.02
C VAL A 68 -53.12 40.44 -36.13
N PRO A 69 -54.11 41.22 -36.61
CA PRO A 69 -55.29 41.57 -35.83
C PRO A 69 -56.06 40.32 -35.36
N GLY A 70 -56.47 40.30 -34.10
CA GLY A 70 -57.20 39.18 -33.49
C GLY A 70 -56.32 38.05 -32.93
N ALA A 71 -55.02 38.00 -33.27
CA ALA A 71 -54.10 37.01 -32.69
C ALA A 71 -53.86 37.28 -31.19
N THR A 72 -53.93 36.24 -30.38
CA THR A 72 -53.63 36.28 -28.93
C THR A 72 -52.25 35.71 -28.60
N GLN A 73 -51.60 35.05 -29.57
CA GLN A 73 -50.20 34.63 -29.56
C GLN A 73 -49.71 34.24 -30.97
N TYR A 74 -48.43 33.90 -31.05
CA TYR A 74 -47.80 33.28 -32.21
C TYR A 74 -47.07 31.99 -31.81
N THR A 75 -46.91 31.09 -32.78
CA THR A 75 -45.97 29.98 -32.73
C THR A 75 -44.96 30.16 -33.85
N VAL A 76 -43.67 30.21 -33.51
CA VAL A 76 -42.57 30.11 -34.47
C VAL A 76 -42.21 28.65 -34.65
N TYR A 77 -42.05 28.21 -35.89
CA TYR A 77 -41.50 26.91 -36.23
C TYR A 77 -40.12 27.11 -36.83
N TRP A 78 -39.13 26.31 -36.42
CA TRP A 78 -37.78 26.35 -36.98
C TRP A 78 -37.25 24.97 -37.39
N SER A 79 -36.26 24.94 -38.28
CA SER A 79 -35.61 23.72 -38.76
C SER A 79 -34.14 23.95 -39.16
N GLU A 80 -33.33 22.90 -39.07
CA GLU A 80 -31.98 22.84 -39.67
C GLU A 80 -31.99 22.21 -41.08
N THR A 81 -33.13 21.69 -41.54
CA THR A 81 -33.24 20.94 -42.81
C THR A 81 -34.12 21.67 -43.82
N PRO A 82 -33.69 21.85 -45.09
CA PRO A 82 -34.52 22.43 -46.13
C PRO A 82 -35.74 21.55 -46.44
N GLY A 83 -36.94 22.13 -46.33
CA GLY A 83 -38.17 21.46 -46.73
C GLY A 83 -39.38 22.39 -46.72
N PRO A 84 -40.47 22.04 -47.43
CA PRO A 84 -41.74 22.75 -47.30
C PRO A 84 -42.32 22.55 -45.89
N PHE A 85 -43.04 23.55 -45.38
CA PHE A 85 -43.71 23.45 -44.08
C PHE A 85 -44.91 22.49 -44.14
N GLY A 86 -44.67 21.21 -43.82
CA GLY A 86 -45.63 20.11 -44.01
C GLY A 86 -46.52 19.76 -42.81
N GLY A 87 -46.31 20.36 -41.64
CA GLY A 87 -47.05 20.07 -40.40
C GLY A 87 -46.19 19.44 -39.29
N VAL A 88 -46.81 19.23 -38.12
CA VAL A 88 -46.10 18.91 -36.87
C VAL A 88 -45.97 17.40 -36.64
N LYS A 89 -44.75 16.92 -36.38
CA LYS A 89 -44.49 15.61 -35.74
C LYS A 89 -44.03 15.81 -34.30
N SER A 90 -44.42 14.90 -33.41
CA SER A 90 -44.16 15.06 -31.98
C SER A 90 -42.74 14.64 -31.60
N THR A 91 -41.93 15.62 -31.21
CA THR A 91 -40.94 15.52 -30.11
C THR A 91 -39.74 14.57 -30.22
N LYS A 92 -39.55 13.77 -31.28
CA LYS A 92 -38.25 13.12 -31.61
C LYS A 92 -38.23 12.60 -33.05
N GLY A 93 -37.30 13.12 -33.86
CA GLY A 93 -37.27 12.95 -35.33
C GLY A 93 -37.90 14.15 -36.04
N ALA A 94 -37.14 14.79 -36.95
CA ALA A 94 -37.47 16.09 -37.56
C ALA A 94 -38.69 16.02 -38.52
N GLU A 95 -39.28 17.12 -39.01
CA GLU A 95 -38.61 18.20 -39.77
C GLU A 95 -38.78 19.64 -39.23
N TRP A 96 -39.70 19.93 -38.29
CA TRP A 96 -39.93 21.31 -37.80
C TRP A 96 -40.23 21.37 -36.29
N ILE A 97 -39.57 22.28 -35.57
CA ILE A 97 -39.61 22.43 -34.10
C ILE A 97 -40.46 23.64 -33.70
N PRO A 98 -41.57 23.47 -32.93
CA PRO A 98 -42.45 24.58 -32.53
C PRO A 98 -42.05 25.27 -31.22
N VAL A 99 -41.96 26.59 -31.26
CA VAL A 99 -41.85 27.50 -30.10
C VAL A 99 -43.15 28.28 -29.97
N ARG A 100 -43.99 27.91 -29.00
CA ARG A 100 -45.38 28.34 -28.86
C ARG A 100 -45.57 29.48 -27.86
N GLY A 101 -46.69 30.19 -27.96
CA GLY A 101 -47.18 31.10 -26.93
C GLY A 101 -46.53 32.49 -26.91
N ILE A 102 -45.79 32.84 -27.96
CA ILE A 102 -45.11 34.13 -28.10
C ILE A 102 -46.17 35.24 -28.14
N LYS A 103 -46.15 36.16 -27.17
CA LYS A 103 -47.16 37.23 -27.04
C LYS A 103 -46.78 38.54 -27.77
N GLY A 104 -45.50 38.72 -28.10
CA GLY A 104 -45.00 39.82 -28.92
C GLY A 104 -45.00 39.51 -30.41
N THR A 105 -44.53 40.45 -31.23
CA THR A 105 -44.32 40.28 -32.69
C THR A 105 -42.85 40.11 -33.05
N SER A 106 -42.08 39.55 -32.12
CA SER A 106 -40.67 39.21 -32.29
C SER A 106 -40.30 38.06 -31.36
N TRP A 107 -39.23 37.35 -31.72
CA TRP A 107 -38.66 36.26 -30.94
C TRP A 107 -37.17 36.10 -31.29
N ILE A 108 -36.36 35.63 -30.35
CA ILE A 108 -34.93 35.41 -30.54
C ILE A 108 -34.65 33.91 -30.38
N HIS A 109 -34.03 33.31 -31.39
CA HIS A 109 -33.42 32.00 -31.29
C HIS A 109 -32.01 32.19 -30.71
N GLU A 110 -31.85 31.96 -29.41
CA GLU A 110 -30.56 32.06 -28.70
C GLU A 110 -29.81 30.72 -28.76
N ASN A 111 -28.48 30.76 -28.67
CA ASN A 111 -27.59 29.60 -28.74
C ASN A 111 -27.67 28.82 -30.08
N THR A 112 -27.90 29.53 -31.19
CA THR A 112 -27.86 28.94 -32.53
C THR A 112 -26.44 28.61 -32.95
N CYS A 113 -26.17 27.36 -33.35
CA CYS A 113 -24.88 26.97 -33.90
C CYS A 113 -24.52 27.84 -35.12
N PHE A 114 -23.35 28.47 -35.10
CA PHE A 114 -22.82 29.23 -36.23
C PHE A 114 -22.72 28.36 -37.50
N CYS A 115 -22.75 28.99 -38.67
CA CYS A 115 -22.62 28.34 -39.98
C CYS A 115 -23.72 27.33 -40.36
N LYS A 116 -24.69 26.99 -39.49
CA LYS A 116 -25.88 26.24 -39.90
C LYS A 116 -26.89 27.14 -40.62
N GLN A 117 -27.41 26.63 -41.73
CA GLN A 117 -28.57 27.21 -42.41
C GLN A 117 -29.84 26.87 -41.62
N LEU A 118 -30.53 27.89 -41.12
CA LEU A 118 -31.74 27.77 -40.31
C LEU A 118 -32.95 28.30 -41.08
N TYR A 119 -34.05 27.55 -41.02
CA TYR A 119 -35.31 27.83 -41.69
C TYR A 119 -36.39 28.18 -40.66
N TYR A 120 -37.21 29.19 -40.94
CA TYR A 120 -38.22 29.72 -40.01
C TYR A 120 -39.58 29.97 -40.67
N VAL A 121 -40.65 29.75 -39.90
CA VAL A 121 -42.05 30.01 -40.25
C VAL A 121 -42.79 30.55 -39.02
N VAL A 122 -43.68 31.54 -39.21
CA VAL A 122 -44.53 32.11 -38.16
C VAL A 122 -46.00 31.76 -38.40
N VAL A 123 -46.71 31.34 -37.35
CA VAL A 123 -48.17 31.14 -37.34
C VAL A 123 -48.78 31.99 -36.24
N ALA A 124 -49.90 32.67 -36.52
CA ALA A 124 -50.69 33.39 -35.53
C ALA A 124 -51.81 32.50 -34.97
N GLU A 125 -52.15 32.65 -33.69
CA GLU A 125 -53.15 31.84 -32.99
C GLU A 125 -54.05 32.75 -32.14
N ASP A 126 -55.37 32.48 -32.08
CA ASP A 126 -56.30 33.21 -31.21
C ASP A 126 -56.66 32.45 -29.92
N GLY A 127 -56.30 31.17 -29.83
CA GLY A 127 -56.64 30.25 -28.73
C GLY A 127 -57.66 29.18 -29.11
N SER A 128 -58.33 29.32 -30.25
CA SER A 128 -59.24 28.33 -30.87
C SER A 128 -58.82 27.93 -32.28
N TYR A 129 -58.18 28.84 -33.02
CA TYR A 129 -57.80 28.70 -34.43
C TYR A 129 -56.39 29.24 -34.72
N ASN A 130 -55.82 28.76 -35.82
CA ASN A 130 -54.49 29.12 -36.32
C ASN A 130 -54.60 29.77 -37.71
N SER A 131 -53.74 30.75 -37.99
CA SER A 131 -53.59 31.34 -39.32
C SER A 131 -52.96 30.35 -40.32
N LYS A 132 -52.90 30.76 -41.60
CA LYS A 132 -51.89 30.20 -42.51
C LYS A 132 -50.46 30.54 -42.02
N PRO A 133 -49.47 29.67 -42.24
CA PRO A 133 -48.06 29.96 -41.96
C PRO A 133 -47.53 31.08 -42.86
N SER A 134 -46.58 31.88 -42.37
CA SER A 134 -45.76 32.76 -43.22
C SER A 134 -45.04 31.96 -44.31
N ASP A 135 -44.49 32.67 -45.30
CA ASP A 135 -43.48 32.09 -46.18
C ASP A 135 -42.25 31.63 -45.35
N VAL A 136 -41.52 30.64 -45.87
CA VAL A 136 -40.30 30.11 -45.24
C VAL A 136 -39.16 31.09 -45.45
N ILE A 137 -38.51 31.52 -44.36
CA ILE A 137 -37.30 32.33 -44.41
C ILE A 137 -36.09 31.48 -44.05
N ALA A 138 -35.01 31.61 -44.82
CA ALA A 138 -33.73 30.97 -44.56
C ALA A 138 -32.65 32.03 -44.22
N THR A 139 -31.84 31.76 -43.21
CA THR A 139 -30.72 32.60 -42.73
C THR A 139 -29.59 31.67 -42.25
N VAL A 140 -28.36 32.18 -42.17
CA VAL A 140 -27.24 31.49 -41.52
C VAL A 140 -26.86 32.33 -40.30
N ALA A 141 -26.65 31.72 -39.14
CA ALA A 141 -26.14 32.47 -37.99
C ALA A 141 -24.72 32.97 -38.32
N SER A 142 -24.57 34.31 -38.43
CA SER A 142 -23.35 35.00 -38.86
C SER A 142 -22.14 34.55 -38.04
N ALA A 143 -21.01 34.27 -38.69
CA ALA A 143 -19.79 33.79 -38.04
C ALA A 143 -19.33 34.75 -36.92
N GLY A 144 -19.48 34.30 -35.68
CA GLY A 144 -18.75 34.83 -34.53
C GLY A 144 -17.50 33.97 -34.27
N THR A 145 -16.65 34.42 -33.34
CA THR A 145 -15.51 33.62 -32.85
C THR A 145 -16.00 32.26 -32.35
N LEU A 146 -15.25 31.19 -32.65
CA LEU A 146 -15.60 29.85 -32.18
C LEU A 146 -15.64 29.80 -30.64
N ASP A 147 -16.75 29.32 -30.05
CA ASP A 147 -16.87 29.20 -28.59
C ASP A 147 -15.86 28.18 -28.05
N PHE A 148 -15.39 28.40 -26.82
CA PHE A 148 -14.32 27.59 -26.23
C PHE A 148 -14.87 26.30 -25.58
N PRO A 149 -14.12 25.18 -25.58
CA PRO A 149 -14.54 23.93 -24.95
C PRO A 149 -14.83 24.08 -23.45
N ARG A 150 -16.12 23.99 -23.10
CA ARG A 150 -16.58 24.05 -21.71
C ARG A 150 -16.40 22.69 -21.03
N HIS A 151 -16.31 22.66 -19.70
CA HIS A 151 -16.11 21.43 -18.92
C HIS A 151 -14.85 20.62 -19.31
N PHE A 152 -13.84 21.31 -19.83
CA PHE A 152 -12.48 20.79 -20.01
C PHE A 152 -11.95 20.31 -18.65
N ARG A 153 -11.38 19.10 -18.64
CA ARG A 153 -10.90 18.40 -17.43
C ARG A 153 -9.91 17.32 -17.83
N ALA A 154 -8.93 17.06 -16.97
CA ALA A 154 -8.07 15.89 -17.03
C ALA A 154 -8.32 15.02 -15.79
N VAL A 155 -8.38 13.70 -15.95
CA VAL A 155 -8.58 12.73 -14.86
C VAL A 155 -7.75 11.48 -15.17
N SER A 156 -7.03 10.94 -14.18
CA SER A 156 -6.31 9.68 -14.38
C SER A 156 -7.28 8.53 -14.64
N GLN A 157 -7.02 7.71 -15.66
CA GLN A 157 -7.85 6.57 -16.04
C GLN A 157 -6.99 5.42 -16.57
N GLY A 158 -6.99 4.28 -15.87
CA GLY A 158 -6.23 3.09 -16.29
C GLY A 158 -4.71 3.31 -16.25
N ASP A 159 -4.06 3.15 -17.40
CA ASP A 159 -2.63 3.38 -17.64
C ASP A 159 -2.32 4.76 -18.24
N GLY A 160 -3.29 5.70 -18.21
CA GLY A 160 -3.18 7.01 -18.80
C GLY A 160 -3.95 8.11 -18.06
N ILE A 161 -4.02 9.29 -18.69
CA ILE A 161 -4.87 10.41 -18.26
C ILE A 161 -5.91 10.67 -19.35
N ALA A 162 -7.18 10.55 -18.99
CA ALA A 162 -8.30 10.91 -19.84
C ALA A 162 -8.56 12.43 -19.75
N VAL A 163 -8.40 13.10 -20.88
CA VAL A 163 -8.71 14.51 -21.07
C VAL A 163 -10.04 14.60 -21.81
N GLY A 164 -11.00 15.37 -21.29
CA GLY A 164 -12.35 15.42 -21.84
C GLY A 164 -12.98 16.80 -21.74
N TRP A 165 -13.88 17.12 -22.67
CA TRP A 165 -14.51 18.44 -22.80
C TRP A 165 -15.97 18.32 -23.26
N GLY A 166 -16.69 19.44 -23.31
CA GLY A 166 -17.99 19.54 -23.96
C GLY A 166 -17.84 19.80 -25.46
N ALA A 167 -18.70 19.19 -26.28
CA ALA A 167 -18.72 19.41 -27.72
C ALA A 167 -18.94 20.89 -28.06
N VAL A 168 -18.01 21.50 -28.80
CA VAL A 168 -18.19 22.85 -29.36
C VAL A 168 -19.00 22.74 -30.66
N PRO A 169 -20.12 23.46 -30.80
CA PRO A 169 -20.91 23.44 -32.03
C PRO A 169 -20.07 23.87 -33.25
N CYS A 170 -20.12 23.06 -34.31
CA CYS A 170 -19.38 23.28 -35.56
C CYS A 170 -17.85 23.26 -35.42
N ALA A 171 -17.32 22.69 -34.33
CA ALA A 171 -15.97 22.15 -34.31
C ALA A 171 -15.81 21.05 -35.36
N ARG A 172 -14.77 21.15 -36.18
CA ARG A 172 -14.36 20.09 -37.13
C ARG A 172 -13.38 19.13 -36.49
N SER A 173 -12.51 19.65 -35.62
CA SER A 173 -11.59 18.89 -34.79
C SER A 173 -11.05 19.71 -33.63
N TYR A 174 -10.47 19.02 -32.66
CA TYR A 174 -9.74 19.58 -31.53
C TYR A 174 -8.24 19.34 -31.68
N THR A 175 -7.45 20.18 -31.03
CA THR A 175 -6.02 19.95 -30.76
C THR A 175 -5.79 20.07 -29.27
N VAL A 176 -5.30 19.00 -28.66
CA VAL A 176 -4.88 18.98 -27.24
C VAL A 176 -3.38 19.21 -27.20
N TYR A 177 -2.94 20.12 -26.34
CA TYR A 177 -1.54 20.40 -26.05
C TYR A 177 -1.22 19.92 -24.63
N TRP A 178 0.00 19.44 -24.40
CA TRP A 178 0.44 19.05 -23.05
C TRP A 178 1.92 19.28 -22.76
N SER A 179 2.22 19.40 -21.47
CA SER A 179 3.57 19.47 -20.90
C SER A 179 3.59 18.81 -19.52
N ASP A 180 4.75 18.32 -19.09
CA ASP A 180 5.05 17.93 -17.70
C ASP A 180 5.76 19.04 -16.89
N ASP A 181 6.13 20.13 -17.55
CA ASP A 181 6.65 21.37 -16.97
C ASP A 181 5.67 22.53 -17.26
N PRO A 182 5.11 23.22 -16.24
CA PRO A 182 4.13 24.27 -16.43
C PRO A 182 4.72 25.61 -16.93
N ASP A 183 6.04 25.80 -16.76
CA ASP A 183 6.78 27.03 -17.09
C ASP A 183 7.41 26.97 -18.50
N LEU A 184 7.43 25.80 -19.15
CA LEU A 184 7.81 25.68 -20.57
C LEU A 184 6.92 26.53 -21.48
N ALA A 185 7.53 27.16 -22.48
CA ALA A 185 6.83 28.00 -23.44
C ALA A 185 5.84 27.17 -24.28
N GLU A 186 4.63 27.71 -24.53
CA GLU A 186 3.54 27.03 -25.24
C GLU A 186 3.89 26.53 -26.66
N SER A 187 4.99 27.02 -27.26
CA SER A 187 5.55 26.59 -28.54
C SER A 187 6.38 25.31 -28.47
N GLU A 188 6.78 24.88 -27.27
CA GLU A 188 7.62 23.70 -26.99
C GLU A 188 6.79 22.53 -26.43
N TRP A 189 5.53 22.80 -26.08
CA TRP A 189 4.55 21.80 -25.63
C TRP A 189 4.28 20.76 -26.71
N GLN A 190 4.04 19.52 -26.28
CA GLN A 190 3.60 18.44 -27.16
C GLN A 190 2.14 18.67 -27.59
N MET A 191 1.73 18.10 -28.73
CA MET A 191 0.35 18.23 -29.21
C MET A 191 -0.13 17.04 -30.02
N GLU A 192 -1.43 16.76 -29.95
CA GLU A 192 -2.14 15.85 -30.85
C GLU A 192 -3.36 16.59 -31.44
N SER A 193 -3.53 16.48 -32.76
CA SER A 193 -4.47 17.28 -33.54
C SER A 193 -5.32 16.40 -34.46
N ASN A 194 -6.45 16.93 -34.92
CA ASN A 194 -7.48 16.21 -35.70
C ASN A 194 -8.31 15.22 -34.86
N ILE A 195 -8.36 15.43 -33.53
CA ILE A 195 -9.24 14.69 -32.62
C ILE A 195 -10.69 15.06 -32.96
N THR A 196 -11.54 14.08 -33.28
CA THR A 196 -12.97 14.29 -33.62
C THR A 196 -13.91 14.11 -32.44
N GLU A 197 -13.52 13.29 -31.47
CA GLU A 197 -14.29 13.01 -30.26
C GLU A 197 -14.15 14.14 -29.23
N THR A 198 -14.95 14.07 -28.16
CA THR A 198 -14.89 15.01 -27.02
C THR A 198 -14.04 14.50 -25.85
N GLU A 199 -13.23 13.47 -26.11
CA GLU A 199 -12.32 12.85 -25.16
C GLU A 199 -11.06 12.33 -25.88
N TRP A 200 -9.94 12.32 -25.17
CA TRP A 200 -8.64 11.82 -25.63
C TRP A 200 -7.86 11.25 -24.43
N LEU A 201 -7.08 10.20 -24.68
CA LEU A 201 -6.33 9.48 -23.64
C LEU A 201 -4.83 9.70 -23.81
N HIS A 202 -4.21 10.45 -22.89
CA HIS A 202 -2.76 10.56 -22.81
C HIS A 202 -2.19 9.22 -22.33
N GLN A 203 -1.67 8.42 -23.26
CA GLN A 203 -0.97 7.16 -22.98
C GLN A 203 0.53 7.39 -22.80
N LYS A 204 1.22 6.44 -22.14
CA LYS A 204 2.68 6.48 -21.85
C LYS A 204 3.09 7.61 -20.89
N VAL A 205 2.18 7.97 -19.98
CA VAL A 205 2.45 8.87 -18.85
C VAL A 205 3.43 8.24 -17.85
N GLU A 206 4.20 9.09 -17.18
CA GLU A 206 5.06 8.70 -16.06
C GLU A 206 4.27 8.81 -14.74
N TYR A 207 4.13 7.71 -14.01
CA TYR A 207 3.31 7.67 -12.79
C TYR A 207 3.85 8.60 -11.69
N GLY A 208 2.94 9.27 -10.97
CA GLY A 208 3.28 10.29 -9.98
C GLY A 208 3.60 11.67 -10.58
N LYS A 209 3.76 11.79 -11.90
CA LYS A 209 3.99 13.06 -12.58
C LYS A 209 2.67 13.79 -12.87
N THR A 210 2.66 15.10 -12.68
CA THR A 210 1.54 15.96 -13.10
C THR A 210 1.76 16.44 -14.53
N TYR A 211 0.74 16.26 -15.36
CA TYR A 211 0.69 16.77 -16.72
C TYR A 211 -0.31 17.92 -16.79
N TYR A 212 0.07 18.97 -17.50
CA TYR A 212 -0.72 20.17 -17.77
C TYR A 212 -1.25 20.11 -19.19
N TYR A 213 -2.49 20.54 -19.38
CA TYR A 213 -3.21 20.42 -20.64
C TYR A 213 -3.91 21.74 -21.01
N ASP A 214 -3.77 22.12 -22.28
CA ASP A 214 -4.55 23.16 -22.93
C ASP A 214 -5.28 22.55 -24.15
N ILE A 215 -6.39 23.15 -24.58
CA ILE A 215 -7.14 22.71 -25.77
C ILE A 215 -7.50 23.89 -26.67
N ALA A 216 -7.41 23.69 -27.98
CA ALA A 216 -7.91 24.58 -29.03
C ALA A 216 -8.85 23.85 -29.99
N VAL A 217 -9.76 24.60 -30.61
CA VAL A 217 -10.74 24.09 -31.58
C VAL A 217 -10.47 24.63 -32.97
N THR A 218 -10.70 23.81 -33.99
CA THR A 218 -10.60 24.20 -35.41
C THR A 218 -11.97 24.13 -36.06
N GLY A 219 -12.40 25.23 -36.70
CA GLY A 219 -13.63 25.31 -37.50
C GLY A 219 -13.48 24.80 -38.94
N ASP A 220 -14.48 25.09 -39.79
CA ASP A 220 -14.44 24.79 -41.24
C ASP A 220 -13.68 25.84 -42.07
N GLU A 221 -13.59 27.10 -41.60
CA GLU A 221 -12.70 28.10 -42.20
C GLU A 221 -11.31 28.05 -41.56
N LYS A 222 -10.28 28.15 -42.41
CA LYS A 222 -8.89 27.73 -42.12
C LYS A 222 -8.10 28.64 -41.15
N VAL A 223 -8.79 29.55 -40.47
CA VAL A 223 -8.23 30.66 -39.69
C VAL A 223 -8.86 30.76 -38.30
N ASP A 224 -10.04 30.17 -38.10
CA ASP A 224 -10.80 30.26 -36.85
C ASP A 224 -10.33 29.22 -35.83
N TYR A 225 -9.30 29.61 -35.07
CA TYR A 225 -8.95 28.98 -33.80
C TYR A 225 -9.71 29.68 -32.66
N SER A 226 -10.26 28.90 -31.73
CA SER A 226 -10.61 29.47 -30.41
C SER A 226 -9.32 29.91 -29.70
N THR A 227 -9.41 30.87 -28.77
CA THR A 227 -8.38 30.99 -27.74
C THR A 227 -8.28 29.67 -26.96
N ARG A 228 -7.11 29.37 -26.39
CA ARG A 228 -6.96 28.23 -25.48
C ARG A 228 -7.92 28.40 -24.29
N VAL A 229 -8.46 27.29 -23.80
CA VAL A 229 -9.25 27.24 -22.55
C VAL A 229 -8.33 27.46 -21.34
N ASP A 230 -8.88 27.84 -20.20
CA ASP A 230 -8.18 27.74 -18.91
C ASP A 230 -7.52 26.35 -18.76
N ARG A 231 -6.21 26.37 -18.48
CA ARG A 231 -5.36 25.18 -18.31
C ARG A 231 -5.92 24.24 -17.25
N VAL A 232 -5.89 22.95 -17.51
CA VAL A 232 -6.22 21.89 -16.52
C VAL A 232 -5.04 20.96 -16.33
N ASP A 233 -4.89 20.41 -15.12
CA ASP A 233 -3.83 19.48 -14.78
C ASP A 233 -4.39 18.14 -14.25
N ALA A 234 -3.58 17.09 -14.35
CA ALA A 234 -3.82 15.83 -13.64
C ALA A 234 -2.50 15.10 -13.35
N THR A 235 -2.38 14.55 -12.15
CA THR A 235 -1.32 13.60 -11.79
C THR A 235 -1.66 12.20 -12.30
N ALA A 236 -0.72 11.57 -13.00
CA ALA A 236 -0.86 10.19 -13.49
C ALA A 236 -0.82 9.20 -12.32
N LYS A 237 -1.91 8.45 -12.13
CA LYS A 237 -2.06 7.37 -11.15
C LYS A 237 -2.10 6.03 -11.87
N SER A 238 -1.56 4.99 -11.26
CA SER A 238 -1.51 3.65 -11.86
C SER A 238 -2.81 2.88 -11.64
N GLY A 239 -3.40 2.34 -12.72
CA GLY A 239 -4.47 1.34 -12.63
C GLY A 239 -3.98 -0.06 -12.25
N ILE A 240 -2.66 -0.30 -12.26
CA ILE A 240 -2.02 -1.48 -11.68
C ILE A 240 -1.53 -1.11 -10.29
N LEU A 241 -2.30 -1.50 -9.27
CA LEU A 241 -1.92 -1.32 -7.88
C LEU A 241 -0.70 -2.19 -7.56
N GLN A 242 0.33 -1.58 -6.99
CA GLN A 242 1.50 -2.32 -6.50
C GLN A 242 1.11 -3.08 -5.23
N ALA A 243 1.68 -4.27 -5.05
CA ALA A 243 1.62 -4.95 -3.76
C ALA A 243 2.13 -4.02 -2.65
N PRO A 244 1.40 -3.84 -1.52
CA PRO A 244 1.84 -3.01 -0.41
C PRO A 244 3.25 -3.37 0.06
N ARG A 245 4.07 -2.33 0.27
CA ARG A 245 5.48 -2.43 0.63
C ARG A 245 5.71 -1.85 2.02
N HIS A 246 6.83 -2.21 2.62
CA HIS A 246 7.18 -1.85 3.99
C HIS A 246 6.00 -2.06 4.94
N VAL A 247 5.32 -3.20 4.77
CA VAL A 247 4.31 -3.64 5.74
C VAL A 247 5.06 -3.97 7.02
N PHE A 248 4.58 -3.44 8.14
CA PHE A 248 5.12 -3.71 9.47
C PHE A 248 4.00 -4.18 10.40
N ALA A 249 4.30 -5.14 11.26
CA ALA A 249 3.39 -5.68 12.26
C ALA A 249 3.95 -5.40 13.66
N LYS A 250 3.25 -4.56 14.43
CA LYS A 250 3.64 -4.12 15.77
C LYS A 250 2.62 -4.61 16.80
N PRO A 251 3.02 -5.40 17.80
CA PRO A 251 2.15 -5.76 18.93
C PRO A 251 1.66 -4.52 19.71
N VAL A 252 0.36 -4.43 19.97
CA VAL A 252 -0.26 -3.41 20.83
C VAL A 252 -1.35 -4.06 21.68
N ASP A 253 -1.09 -4.22 22.98
CA ASP A 253 -1.94 -4.97 23.92
C ASP A 253 -2.36 -6.35 23.34
N ASP A 254 -3.66 -6.63 23.20
CA ASP A 254 -4.18 -7.86 22.55
C ASP A 254 -4.62 -7.70 21.09
N ALA A 255 -3.95 -6.78 20.39
CA ALA A 255 -4.11 -6.53 18.96
C ALA A 255 -2.76 -6.34 18.24
N VAL A 256 -2.80 -6.29 16.91
CA VAL A 256 -1.68 -5.88 16.05
C VAL A 256 -1.97 -4.52 15.46
N GLU A 257 -1.09 -3.55 15.64
CA GLU A 257 -1.01 -2.36 14.80
C GLU A 257 -0.21 -2.75 13.53
N LEU A 258 -0.89 -2.77 12.38
CA LEU A 258 -0.27 -2.95 11.08
C LEU A 258 -0.09 -1.58 10.42
N THR A 259 1.08 -1.33 9.83
CA THR A 259 1.35 -0.17 8.98
C THR A 259 1.95 -0.59 7.63
N TRP A 260 1.90 0.28 6.62
CA TRP A 260 2.44 0.03 5.27
C TRP A 260 2.64 1.34 4.48
N ASP A 261 3.44 1.30 3.42
CA ASP A 261 3.53 2.41 2.45
C ASP A 261 2.21 2.63 1.72
N ASP A 262 1.79 3.90 1.57
CA ASP A 262 0.64 4.24 0.74
C ASP A 262 0.88 3.87 -0.74
N VAL A 263 -0.05 3.12 -1.33
CA VAL A 263 -0.02 2.61 -2.70
C VAL A 263 -0.75 3.60 -3.63
N PRO A 264 -0.04 4.32 -4.52
CA PRO A 264 -0.65 5.39 -5.32
C PRO A 264 -1.76 4.88 -6.27
N GLY A 265 -3.01 5.12 -5.89
CA GLY A 265 -4.20 4.68 -6.62
C GLY A 265 -5.18 3.86 -5.77
N ALA A 266 -4.76 3.33 -4.62
CA ALA A 266 -5.64 2.61 -3.71
C ALA A 266 -6.77 3.51 -3.17
N GLU A 267 -7.96 2.93 -3.01
CA GLU A 267 -9.12 3.56 -2.38
C GLU A 267 -9.35 2.99 -0.97
N TYR A 268 -8.96 1.74 -0.75
CA TYR A 268 -8.98 1.03 0.53
C TYR A 268 -7.94 -0.10 0.53
N TYR A 269 -7.71 -0.69 1.70
CA TYR A 269 -6.84 -1.86 1.89
C TYR A 269 -7.60 -2.96 2.61
N THR A 270 -7.39 -4.21 2.19
CA THR A 270 -7.92 -5.39 2.86
C THR A 270 -6.78 -6.18 3.47
N ILE A 271 -6.87 -6.41 4.77
CA ILE A 271 -5.88 -7.13 5.57
C ILE A 271 -6.45 -8.52 5.82
N TYR A 272 -5.71 -9.55 5.45
CA TYR A 272 -6.05 -10.96 5.71
C TYR A 272 -5.05 -11.57 6.70
N TRP A 273 -5.52 -12.50 7.54
CA TRP A 273 -4.64 -13.23 8.45
C TRP A 273 -4.97 -14.72 8.56
N SER A 274 -3.94 -15.55 8.77
CA SER A 274 -4.08 -16.99 8.96
C SER A 274 -3.09 -17.53 10.00
N LYS A 275 -3.38 -18.71 10.56
CA LYS A 275 -2.47 -19.47 11.42
C LYS A 275 -1.58 -20.44 10.64
N ASP A 276 -1.94 -20.73 9.38
CA ASP A 276 -1.24 -21.71 8.53
C ASP A 276 -0.28 -21.00 7.56
N GLN A 277 1.00 -21.41 7.59
CA GLN A 277 2.04 -20.84 6.75
C GLN A 277 1.78 -21.14 5.26
N GLY A 278 1.39 -20.13 4.50
CA GLY A 278 1.07 -20.24 3.06
C GLY A 278 -0.42 -20.32 2.73
N ALA A 279 -1.32 -20.26 3.72
CA ALA A 279 -2.75 -20.08 3.50
C ALA A 279 -3.07 -18.61 3.17
N GLY A 280 -2.71 -18.17 1.96
CA GLY A 280 -2.98 -16.82 1.46
C GLY A 280 -4.44 -16.63 1.05
N ILE A 281 -5.08 -15.57 1.57
CA ILE A 281 -6.43 -15.10 1.23
C ILE A 281 -7.48 -16.24 1.25
N ASP A 282 -7.78 -16.76 2.46
CA ASP A 282 -9.07 -17.40 2.71
C ASP A 282 -9.99 -16.45 3.49
N SER A 283 -11.27 -16.47 3.13
CA SER A 283 -12.24 -15.39 3.37
C SER A 283 -12.83 -15.32 4.79
N GLU A 284 -12.38 -16.20 5.70
CA GLU A 284 -12.90 -16.25 7.08
C GLU A 284 -12.27 -15.20 8.03
N ASN A 285 -11.10 -14.64 7.68
CA ASN A 285 -10.34 -13.72 8.52
C ASN A 285 -9.83 -12.51 7.70
N ALA A 286 -10.64 -11.45 7.63
CA ALA A 286 -10.31 -10.22 6.91
C ALA A 286 -10.84 -8.96 7.61
N VAL A 287 -10.14 -7.83 7.46
CA VAL A 287 -10.63 -6.49 7.83
C VAL A 287 -10.26 -5.48 6.75
N GLU A 288 -11.22 -4.62 6.39
CA GLU A 288 -11.05 -3.54 5.42
C GLU A 288 -10.77 -2.21 6.14
N THR A 289 -9.91 -1.36 5.57
CA THR A 289 -9.66 -0.01 6.06
C THR A 289 -9.55 1.01 4.93
N THR A 290 -10.09 2.20 5.14
CA THR A 290 -9.92 3.37 4.27
C THR A 290 -8.83 4.33 4.78
N LYS A 291 -8.03 3.92 5.77
CA LYS A 291 -6.81 4.64 6.18
C LYS A 291 -5.65 4.18 5.28
N SER A 292 -4.87 5.13 4.77
CA SER A 292 -3.90 4.87 3.71
C SER A 292 -2.64 4.08 4.10
N PHE A 293 -2.35 3.93 5.39
CA PHE A 293 -1.06 3.39 5.87
C PHE A 293 -1.12 2.67 7.23
N CYS A 294 -2.30 2.43 7.80
CA CYS A 294 -2.43 1.89 9.17
C CYS A 294 -3.80 1.25 9.47
N THR A 295 -3.79 0.10 10.16
CA THR A 295 -4.98 -0.44 10.87
C THR A 295 -4.60 -1.14 12.17
N ILE A 296 -5.59 -1.52 12.96
CA ILE A 296 -5.45 -2.41 14.11
C ILE A 296 -6.29 -3.67 13.87
N VAL A 297 -5.73 -4.86 14.13
CA VAL A 297 -6.43 -6.16 14.10
C VAL A 297 -6.53 -6.70 15.52
N ASP A 298 -7.73 -6.75 16.07
CA ASP A 298 -8.03 -7.22 17.43
C ASP A 298 -8.69 -8.62 17.43
N GLY A 299 -9.07 -9.11 18.61
CA GLY A 299 -9.76 -10.41 18.76
C GLY A 299 -8.89 -11.66 18.52
N LEU A 300 -7.57 -11.48 18.37
CA LEU A 300 -6.62 -12.56 18.10
C LEU A 300 -6.40 -13.47 19.32
N GLU A 301 -6.15 -14.76 19.09
CA GLU A 301 -5.82 -15.70 20.17
C GLU A 301 -4.41 -15.44 20.71
N LYS A 302 -4.31 -15.28 22.03
CA LYS A 302 -3.01 -15.16 22.72
C LYS A 302 -2.18 -16.43 22.50
N HIS A 303 -0.86 -16.30 22.50
CA HIS A 303 0.10 -17.38 22.24
C HIS A 303 -0.06 -18.09 20.87
N THR A 304 -0.63 -17.42 19.86
CA THR A 304 -0.80 -17.97 18.50
C THR A 304 -0.04 -17.13 17.47
N THR A 305 0.75 -17.78 16.62
CA THR A 305 1.39 -17.12 15.46
C THR A 305 0.36 -16.82 14.38
N TYR A 306 0.39 -15.60 13.87
CA TYR A 306 -0.40 -15.19 12.71
C TYR A 306 0.51 -14.71 11.56
N TYR A 307 0.11 -15.08 10.35
CA TYR A 307 0.68 -14.60 9.09
C TYR A 307 -0.26 -13.55 8.51
N PHE A 308 0.26 -12.37 8.15
CA PHE A 308 -0.52 -11.26 7.63
C PHE A 308 -0.15 -10.95 6.17
N VAL A 309 -1.16 -10.61 5.37
CA VAL A 309 -0.99 -9.98 4.05
C VAL A 309 -1.92 -8.79 3.91
N VAL A 310 -1.42 -7.73 3.27
CA VAL A 310 -2.20 -6.55 2.90
C VAL A 310 -2.39 -6.55 1.39
N VAL A 311 -3.62 -6.33 0.94
CA VAL A 311 -3.99 -6.09 -0.46
C VAL A 311 -4.46 -4.65 -0.59
N ALA A 312 -3.97 -3.92 -1.60
CA ALA A 312 -4.47 -2.60 -1.96
C ALA A 312 -5.56 -2.76 -3.03
N SER A 313 -6.69 -2.06 -2.86
CA SER A 313 -7.85 -2.17 -3.75
C SER A 313 -8.39 -0.80 -4.16
N GLY A 314 -8.82 -0.66 -5.41
CA GLY A 314 -9.33 0.61 -5.95
C GLY A 314 -9.63 0.55 -7.44
N TRP A 315 -10.56 1.38 -7.91
CA TRP A 315 -10.95 1.54 -9.33
C TRP A 315 -11.41 0.24 -10.04
N GLY A 316 -11.74 -0.80 -9.26
CA GLY A 316 -12.13 -2.12 -9.76
C GLY A 316 -10.96 -3.08 -10.01
N SER A 317 -9.75 -2.77 -9.56
CA SER A 317 -8.61 -3.69 -9.46
C SER A 317 -8.15 -3.89 -8.01
N GLU A 318 -7.41 -4.97 -7.80
CA GLU A 318 -6.71 -5.32 -6.56
C GLU A 318 -5.23 -5.49 -6.90
N SER A 319 -4.35 -5.26 -5.92
CA SER A 319 -2.93 -5.55 -6.05
C SER A 319 -2.66 -7.06 -5.92
N GLU A 320 -1.47 -7.50 -6.34
CA GLU A 320 -0.89 -8.71 -5.74
C GLU A 320 -0.78 -8.52 -4.21
N PRO A 321 -0.84 -9.58 -3.40
CA PRO A 321 -0.67 -9.46 -1.95
C PRO A 321 0.71 -8.90 -1.60
N SER A 322 0.82 -8.20 -0.47
CA SER A 322 2.12 -7.92 0.14
C SER A 322 2.92 -9.22 0.34
N GLY A 323 4.25 -9.10 0.45
CA GLY A 323 5.07 -10.21 0.93
C GLY A 323 4.48 -10.74 2.24
N ALA A 324 4.36 -12.06 2.38
CA ALA A 324 3.71 -12.68 3.53
C ALA A 324 4.51 -12.38 4.80
N MET A 325 3.94 -11.53 5.67
CA MET A 325 4.55 -11.22 6.95
C MET A 325 4.30 -12.33 7.96
N VAL A 326 5.30 -12.61 8.76
CA VAL A 326 5.13 -13.25 10.07
C VAL A 326 5.03 -12.13 11.12
N VAL A 327 4.35 -12.44 12.22
CA VAL A 327 4.39 -11.81 13.56
C VAL A 327 3.04 -11.22 13.99
N PHE A 328 2.35 -12.02 14.79
CA PHE A 328 1.92 -11.59 16.12
C PHE A 328 2.18 -12.72 17.10
N PHE A 329 2.58 -12.39 18.33
CA PHE A 329 2.63 -13.35 19.42
C PHE A 329 2.57 -12.63 20.77
N LEU A 330 1.48 -12.83 21.51
CA LEU A 330 1.39 -12.43 22.91
C LEU A 330 1.89 -13.55 23.84
N GLY A 331 2.97 -13.29 24.58
CA GLY A 331 3.21 -13.87 25.91
C GLY A 331 4.26 -14.98 26.03
N GLU A 332 5.40 -14.63 26.67
CA GLU A 332 6.38 -15.45 27.41
C GLU A 332 7.13 -16.59 26.70
N LYS A 333 6.66 -17.14 25.57
CA LYS A 333 7.39 -18.19 24.85
C LYS A 333 8.24 -17.64 23.71
N ILE A 334 9.51 -18.01 23.72
CA ILE A 334 10.49 -17.61 22.69
C ILE A 334 10.34 -18.46 21.42
N ILE A 335 10.56 -17.80 20.29
CA ILE A 335 10.37 -18.33 18.93
C ILE A 335 11.74 -18.41 18.25
N HIS A 336 12.01 -19.51 17.56
CA HIS A 336 13.24 -19.72 16.80
C HIS A 336 12.94 -19.69 15.30
N GLU A 337 13.53 -18.74 14.57
CA GLU A 337 13.28 -18.55 13.14
C GLU A 337 14.59 -18.54 12.33
N PRO A 338 14.69 -19.27 11.21
CA PRO A 338 15.87 -19.29 10.34
C PRO A 338 15.90 -18.06 9.42
N VAL A 339 16.57 -16.99 9.86
CA VAL A 339 16.82 -15.80 9.04
C VAL A 339 17.85 -16.13 7.97
N THR A 340 17.39 -16.16 6.71
CA THR A 340 18.22 -16.51 5.54
C THR A 340 18.59 -15.27 4.75
N ILE A 341 19.89 -15.04 4.55
CA ILE A 341 20.46 -13.90 3.82
C ILE A 341 21.04 -14.41 2.49
N PHE A 342 20.52 -13.88 1.38
CA PHE A 342 21.03 -14.16 0.05
C PHE A 342 22.27 -13.29 -0.23
N LEU A 343 23.41 -13.93 -0.47
CA LEU A 343 24.68 -13.23 -0.72
C LEU A 343 24.78 -12.77 -2.18
N ASP A 344 24.13 -13.49 -3.11
CA ASP A 344 24.00 -13.13 -4.52
C ASP A 344 22.55 -12.76 -4.91
N PRO A 345 22.00 -11.61 -4.48
CA PRO A 345 20.77 -11.08 -5.06
C PRO A 345 21.06 -10.53 -6.47
N PRO A 346 20.16 -10.70 -7.47
CA PRO A 346 18.83 -11.31 -7.38
C PRO A 346 18.80 -12.80 -7.81
N THR A 347 19.96 -13.45 -8.02
CA THR A 347 20.00 -14.83 -8.52
C THR A 347 19.70 -15.86 -7.44
N ASN A 348 19.85 -15.49 -6.16
CA ASN A 348 19.69 -16.33 -4.98
C ASN A 348 20.56 -17.60 -5.02
N ALA A 349 21.64 -17.58 -5.80
CA ALA A 349 22.51 -18.73 -6.05
C ALA A 349 23.39 -19.10 -4.84
N LEU A 350 23.64 -18.13 -3.95
CA LEU A 350 24.38 -18.30 -2.71
C LEU A 350 23.60 -17.64 -1.56
N SER A 351 23.51 -18.33 -0.42
CA SER A 351 22.88 -17.83 0.80
C SER A 351 23.56 -18.38 2.05
N VAL A 352 23.38 -17.67 3.16
CA VAL A 352 23.78 -18.06 4.51
C VAL A 352 22.57 -17.92 5.43
N ALA A 353 22.40 -18.83 6.40
CA ALA A 353 21.27 -18.82 7.31
C ALA A 353 21.73 -18.78 8.77
N PHE A 354 21.05 -17.95 9.57
CA PHE A 354 21.25 -17.78 11.00
C PHE A 354 19.92 -18.06 11.71
N GLU A 355 19.89 -19.00 12.65
CA GLU A 355 18.69 -19.32 13.40
C GLU A 355 18.61 -18.37 14.62
N MET A 356 17.68 -17.41 14.55
CA MET A 356 17.53 -16.34 15.54
C MET A 356 16.41 -16.68 16.52
N ALA A 357 16.66 -16.49 17.81
CA ALA A 357 15.67 -16.50 18.87
C ALA A 357 15.10 -15.08 19.06
N ALA A 358 13.78 -14.92 18.94
CA ALA A 358 13.10 -13.68 19.27
C ALA A 358 12.88 -13.60 20.80
N LEU A 359 13.70 -12.80 21.49
CA LEU A 359 13.60 -12.59 22.93
C LEU A 359 12.65 -11.43 23.24
N PRO A 360 11.71 -11.57 24.19
CA PRO A 360 10.87 -10.47 24.63
C PRO A 360 11.70 -9.42 25.39
N GLY A 361 11.23 -8.17 25.42
CA GLY A 361 11.73 -7.18 26.38
C GLY A 361 11.32 -7.55 27.81
N GLY A 362 12.04 -7.03 28.80
CA GLY A 362 11.73 -7.24 30.21
C GLY A 362 12.87 -6.85 31.15
N THR A 363 12.59 -6.92 32.46
CA THR A 363 13.53 -6.56 33.53
C THR A 363 14.28 -7.78 34.05
N PHE A 364 15.59 -7.67 34.25
CA PHE A 364 16.42 -8.68 34.90
C PHE A 364 17.48 -8.05 35.81
N ARG A 365 18.31 -8.89 36.44
CA ARG A 365 19.46 -8.44 37.22
C ARG A 365 20.77 -8.83 36.53
N MET A 366 21.56 -7.82 36.18
CA MET A 366 22.85 -7.95 35.50
C MET A 366 23.99 -7.90 36.53
N GLY A 367 25.04 -8.70 36.35
CA GLY A 367 26.11 -8.89 37.35
C GLY A 367 25.81 -10.02 38.34
N SER A 368 26.61 -10.17 39.40
CA SER A 368 26.51 -11.28 40.35
C SER A 368 26.40 -10.83 41.82
N PRO A 369 25.56 -11.48 42.65
CA PRO A 369 25.50 -11.19 44.07
C PRO A 369 26.83 -11.54 44.75
N VAL A 370 27.22 -10.79 45.78
CA VAL A 370 28.50 -10.98 46.50
C VAL A 370 28.71 -12.38 47.11
N SER A 371 27.65 -13.19 47.20
CA SER A 371 27.67 -14.59 47.64
C SER A 371 27.85 -15.62 46.51
N GLU A 372 27.94 -15.20 45.25
CA GLU A 372 28.07 -16.12 44.11
C GLU A 372 29.48 -16.75 44.04
N SER A 373 29.52 -18.08 43.89
CA SER A 373 30.78 -18.82 43.80
C SER A 373 31.51 -18.53 42.50
N GLY A 374 32.79 -18.16 42.58
CA GLY A 374 33.62 -17.88 41.41
C GLY A 374 33.45 -16.50 40.77
N ARG A 375 32.62 -15.61 41.37
CA ARG A 375 32.48 -14.22 40.93
C ARG A 375 33.79 -13.44 40.94
N HIS A 376 33.82 -12.39 40.13
CA HIS A 376 34.79 -11.31 40.19
C HIS A 376 34.16 -10.04 40.78
N ASP A 377 34.98 -9.08 41.19
CA ASP A 377 34.50 -7.85 41.85
C ASP A 377 33.92 -6.83 40.86
N GLN A 378 34.31 -6.87 39.58
CA GLN A 378 33.74 -6.10 38.46
C GLN A 378 32.27 -6.39 38.09
N GLU A 379 31.62 -7.34 38.76
CA GLU A 379 30.30 -7.89 38.40
C GLU A 379 29.17 -7.24 39.23
N ASP A 380 29.13 -5.91 39.29
CA ASP A 380 28.18 -5.18 40.16
C ASP A 380 26.71 -5.50 39.84
N LEU A 381 25.97 -6.04 40.83
CA LEU A 381 24.60 -6.54 40.66
C LEU A 381 23.56 -5.42 40.65
N HIS A 382 23.21 -4.94 39.46
CA HIS A 382 22.21 -3.90 39.22
C HIS A 382 20.95 -4.45 38.53
N GLU A 383 19.97 -3.58 38.30
CA GLU A 383 18.72 -3.88 37.59
C GLU A 383 18.80 -3.34 36.16
N VAL A 384 18.32 -4.12 35.18
CA VAL A 384 18.33 -3.71 33.77
C VAL A 384 16.98 -4.03 33.14
N GLU A 385 16.40 -3.05 32.47
CA GLU A 385 15.18 -3.16 31.66
C GLU A 385 15.55 -3.15 30.18
N LEU A 386 15.27 -4.25 29.46
CA LEU A 386 15.24 -4.23 28.00
C LEU A 386 13.84 -3.78 27.57
N THR A 387 13.70 -2.57 27.05
CA THR A 387 12.40 -1.92 26.84
C THR A 387 11.72 -2.37 25.54
N GLN A 388 12.51 -2.97 24.65
CA GLN A 388 12.11 -3.69 23.45
C GLN A 388 12.66 -5.13 23.47
N GLY A 389 12.10 -6.00 22.63
CA GLY A 389 12.66 -7.33 22.37
C GLY A 389 13.86 -7.27 21.42
N VAL A 390 14.64 -8.35 21.37
CA VAL A 390 15.83 -8.49 20.51
C VAL A 390 15.82 -9.85 19.81
N TYR A 391 16.19 -9.89 18.52
CA TYR A 391 16.50 -11.15 17.86
C TYR A 391 17.98 -11.47 18.11
N ILE A 392 18.29 -12.62 18.70
CA ILE A 392 19.68 -13.05 18.95
C ILE A 392 19.92 -14.45 18.38
N ALA A 393 21.09 -14.70 17.80
CA ALA A 393 21.41 -15.99 17.22
C ALA A 393 21.43 -17.10 18.30
N THR A 394 20.74 -18.20 18.02
CA THR A 394 20.69 -19.39 18.89
C THR A 394 22.06 -20.01 19.13
N THR A 395 23.01 -19.73 18.24
CA THR A 395 24.41 -20.16 18.29
C THR A 395 25.35 -18.99 18.02
N GLU A 396 26.61 -19.20 18.34
CA GLU A 396 27.73 -18.47 17.76
C GLU A 396 27.71 -18.57 16.22
N VAL A 397 28.36 -17.61 15.54
CA VAL A 397 28.60 -17.68 14.10
C VAL A 397 29.64 -18.75 13.80
N THR A 398 29.36 -19.63 12.83
CA THR A 398 30.24 -20.76 12.50
C THR A 398 31.34 -20.42 11.50
N GLN A 399 32.39 -21.24 11.46
CA GLN A 399 33.47 -21.13 10.48
C GLN A 399 32.94 -21.16 9.03
N GLU A 400 31.92 -21.97 8.72
CA GLU A 400 31.28 -21.98 7.39
C GLU A 400 30.47 -20.71 7.09
N GLN A 401 29.75 -20.14 8.06
CA GLN A 401 28.96 -18.92 7.87
C GLN A 401 29.89 -17.74 7.59
N TRP A 402 30.99 -17.64 8.35
CA TRP A 402 32.04 -16.66 8.11
C TRP A 402 32.69 -16.85 6.73
N GLN A 403 33.13 -18.07 6.41
CA GLN A 403 33.78 -18.41 5.14
C GLN A 403 32.87 -18.16 3.92
N ALA A 404 31.55 -18.29 4.06
CA ALA A 404 30.59 -17.98 3.00
C ALA A 404 30.42 -16.47 2.75
N VAL A 405 30.48 -15.65 3.80
CA VAL A 405 30.31 -14.18 3.72
C VAL A 405 31.61 -13.46 3.35
N MET A 406 32.74 -13.88 3.93
CA MET A 406 34.03 -13.17 3.84
C MET A 406 35.01 -13.77 2.82
N GLY A 407 34.75 -14.98 2.30
CA GLY A 407 35.62 -15.64 1.33
C GLY A 407 36.88 -16.31 1.90
N GLU A 408 37.23 -16.09 3.17
CA GLU A 408 38.34 -16.75 3.87
C GLU A 408 37.93 -17.15 5.31
N ASN A 409 38.58 -18.19 5.86
CA ASN A 409 38.39 -18.66 7.25
C ASN A 409 39.62 -18.32 8.12
N PRO A 410 39.52 -17.38 9.09
CA PRO A 410 40.64 -16.92 9.92
C PRO A 410 40.98 -17.85 11.09
N SER A 411 40.10 -18.79 11.43
CA SER A 411 40.12 -19.54 12.69
C SER A 411 41.33 -20.47 12.84
N GLU A 412 41.92 -20.49 14.03
CA GLU A 412 43.12 -21.29 14.33
C GLU A 412 42.77 -22.75 14.70
N CYS A 413 41.59 -22.99 15.25
CA CYS A 413 41.05 -24.31 15.60
C CYS A 413 40.49 -25.00 14.36
N GLN A 414 41.38 -25.39 13.46
CA GLN A 414 41.11 -26.27 12.32
C GLN A 414 41.79 -27.62 12.54
N SER A 415 41.17 -28.73 12.13
CA SER A 415 41.65 -30.10 12.38
C SER A 415 43.07 -30.40 11.85
N LYS A 416 43.58 -29.59 10.91
CA LYS A 416 44.95 -29.66 10.36
C LYS A 416 46.02 -28.97 11.22
N ASN A 417 45.64 -28.07 12.14
CA ASN A 417 46.56 -27.10 12.75
C ASN A 417 47.28 -27.60 14.03
N ASN A 418 46.73 -28.60 14.73
CA ASN A 418 47.32 -29.21 15.93
C ASN A 418 47.90 -28.19 16.94
N LEU A 419 47.05 -27.28 17.44
CA LEU A 419 47.50 -26.21 18.35
C LEU A 419 48.25 -26.76 19.58
N PRO A 420 49.29 -26.05 20.05
CA PRO A 420 50.18 -26.54 21.10
C PRO A 420 49.46 -26.72 22.44
N PRO A 421 49.96 -27.60 23.33
CA PRO A 421 49.43 -27.72 24.68
C PRO A 421 49.47 -26.38 25.43
N PHE A 422 48.38 -26.08 26.17
CA PHE A 422 48.22 -24.85 26.98
C PHE A 422 49.37 -24.51 27.94
N TRP A 423 50.20 -25.49 28.30
CA TRP A 423 51.40 -25.31 29.10
C TRP A 423 52.49 -26.29 28.62
N PRO A 424 53.79 -25.96 28.76
CA PRO A 424 54.89 -26.76 28.22
C PRO A 424 54.92 -28.19 28.81
N GLY A 425 54.55 -29.18 28.01
CA GLY A 425 54.48 -30.59 28.40
C GLY A 425 53.06 -31.11 28.74
N GLY A 426 52.02 -30.30 28.55
CA GLY A 426 50.63 -30.77 28.63
C GLY A 426 50.21 -31.69 27.48
N PRO A 427 49.03 -32.33 27.57
CA PRO A 427 48.42 -33.00 26.43
C PRO A 427 48.04 -31.98 25.34
N SER A 428 48.20 -32.37 24.07
CA SER A 428 47.68 -31.61 22.93
C SER A 428 46.15 -31.55 22.98
N VAL A 429 45.59 -30.47 22.45
CA VAL A 429 44.14 -30.32 22.31
C VAL A 429 43.63 -31.21 21.18
N ILE A 430 42.52 -31.91 21.42
CA ILE A 430 41.84 -32.74 20.40
C ILE A 430 40.73 -31.92 19.75
N TYR A 431 40.76 -31.79 18.42
CA TYR A 431 39.73 -31.09 17.64
C TYR A 431 38.75 -32.08 16.99
N PRO A 432 37.52 -31.67 16.68
CA PRO A 432 36.67 -32.42 15.74
C PRO A 432 37.36 -32.57 14.37
N ASP A 433 37.14 -33.69 13.67
CA ASP A 433 37.70 -33.91 12.33
C ASP A 433 37.21 -32.84 11.31
N ASP A 434 35.94 -32.44 11.46
CA ASP A 434 35.29 -31.36 10.72
C ASP A 434 35.00 -30.19 11.66
N THR A 435 35.61 -29.03 11.39
CA THR A 435 35.45 -27.80 12.17
C THR A 435 34.53 -26.76 11.50
N THR A 436 33.91 -27.07 10.35
CA THR A 436 33.04 -26.14 9.62
C THR A 436 31.87 -25.63 10.46
N LYS A 437 31.30 -26.50 11.29
CA LYS A 437 30.20 -26.19 12.23
C LYS A 437 30.67 -25.70 13.61
N CYS A 438 31.97 -25.60 13.86
CA CYS A 438 32.48 -24.95 15.07
C CYS A 438 32.32 -23.43 14.95
N PRO A 439 32.29 -22.69 16.08
CA PRO A 439 32.34 -21.23 16.06
C PRO A 439 33.57 -20.72 15.29
N VAL A 440 33.42 -19.57 14.64
CA VAL A 440 34.54 -18.80 14.13
C VAL A 440 35.25 -18.11 15.30
N GLU A 441 36.56 -18.28 15.37
CA GLU A 441 37.46 -17.63 16.34
C GLU A 441 38.69 -17.01 15.66
N SER A 442 39.55 -16.37 16.46
CA SER A 442 40.66 -15.50 16.04
C SER A 442 40.22 -14.33 15.14
N VAL A 443 38.97 -13.89 15.33
CA VAL A 443 38.40 -12.66 14.77
C VAL A 443 38.55 -11.51 15.77
N SER A 444 39.03 -10.35 15.32
CA SER A 444 39.00 -9.12 16.11
C SER A 444 37.64 -8.44 16.04
N PHE A 445 37.37 -7.49 16.93
CA PHE A 445 36.12 -6.74 16.95
C PHE A 445 35.83 -6.06 15.59
N GLU A 446 36.85 -5.44 14.97
CA GLU A 446 36.73 -4.75 13.68
C GLU A 446 36.44 -5.72 12.53
N ALA A 447 37.02 -6.93 12.58
CA ALA A 447 36.72 -7.97 11.60
C ALA A 447 35.25 -8.43 11.72
N VAL A 448 34.73 -8.53 12.94
CA VAL A 448 33.32 -8.87 13.21
C VAL A 448 32.39 -7.76 12.73
N GLN A 449 32.72 -6.48 12.94
CA GLN A 449 31.96 -5.36 12.36
C GLN A 449 31.97 -5.41 10.83
N ALA A 450 33.12 -5.71 10.19
CA ALA A 450 33.18 -5.84 8.73
C ALA A 450 32.33 -7.00 8.18
N PHE A 451 32.22 -8.12 8.91
CA PHE A 451 31.29 -9.21 8.59
C PHE A 451 29.83 -8.77 8.71
N ILE A 452 29.49 -8.05 9.78
CA ILE A 452 28.15 -7.47 10.03
C ILE A 452 27.77 -6.46 8.93
N ASP A 453 28.69 -5.59 8.51
CA ASP A 453 28.50 -4.65 7.41
C ASP A 453 28.13 -5.37 6.11
N VAL A 454 28.87 -6.43 5.74
CA VAL A 454 28.57 -7.24 4.55
C VAL A 454 27.16 -7.83 4.63
N LEU A 455 26.77 -8.42 5.77
CA LEU A 455 25.39 -8.89 5.98
C LEU A 455 24.36 -7.76 5.84
N ASN A 456 24.64 -6.58 6.40
CA ASN A 456 23.75 -5.42 6.34
C ASN A 456 23.58 -4.84 4.93
N THR A 457 24.56 -5.00 4.02
CA THR A 457 24.39 -4.67 2.58
C THR A 457 23.46 -5.63 1.82
N LYS A 458 23.20 -6.82 2.36
CA LYS A 458 22.40 -7.88 1.72
C LYS A 458 21.02 -8.06 2.38
N SER A 459 20.93 -7.78 3.67
CA SER A 459 19.68 -7.82 4.43
C SER A 459 18.74 -6.69 4.01
N THR A 460 17.45 -7.00 3.90
CA THR A 460 16.37 -6.04 3.65
C THR A 460 15.49 -5.81 4.88
N LEU A 461 15.25 -6.86 5.68
CA LEU A 461 14.31 -6.87 6.82
C LEU A 461 14.99 -6.63 8.18
N TYR A 462 16.27 -6.99 8.32
CA TYR A 462 17.00 -6.96 9.59
C TYR A 462 18.23 -6.06 9.53
N THR A 463 18.48 -5.30 10.59
CA THR A 463 19.79 -4.71 10.86
C THR A 463 20.54 -5.61 11.81
N PHE A 464 21.57 -6.29 11.30
CA PHE A 464 22.45 -7.11 12.12
C PHE A 464 23.45 -6.26 12.90
N ARG A 465 23.84 -6.75 14.07
CA ARG A 465 24.83 -6.13 14.97
C ARG A 465 25.41 -7.20 15.91
N LEU A 466 26.35 -6.79 16.76
CA LEU A 466 26.61 -7.53 17.99
C LEU A 466 25.47 -7.30 18.99
N PRO A 467 25.18 -8.28 19.88
CA PRO A 467 24.36 -8.00 21.06
C PRO A 467 25.07 -6.97 21.95
N THR A 468 24.29 -6.27 22.77
CA THR A 468 24.83 -5.51 23.91
C THR A 468 25.23 -6.46 25.03
N GLU A 469 26.08 -6.00 25.95
CA GLU A 469 26.49 -6.78 27.11
C GLU A 469 25.28 -7.18 27.99
N ALA A 470 24.28 -6.30 28.06
CA ALA A 470 23.02 -6.54 28.76
C ALA A 470 22.12 -7.56 28.06
N GLU A 471 21.94 -7.44 26.75
CA GLU A 471 21.19 -8.42 25.94
C GLU A 471 21.82 -9.81 26.02
N TRP A 472 23.15 -9.88 25.96
CA TRP A 472 23.88 -11.15 26.07
C TRP A 472 23.65 -11.80 27.44
N GLU A 473 23.75 -11.04 28.55
CA GLU A 473 23.52 -11.62 29.88
C GLU A 473 22.05 -12.03 30.10
N TYR A 474 21.10 -11.24 29.59
CA TYR A 474 19.68 -11.59 29.59
C TYR A 474 19.43 -12.92 28.87
N ALA A 475 19.96 -13.02 27.64
CA ALA A 475 19.90 -14.20 26.78
C ALA A 475 20.58 -15.43 27.41
N ALA A 476 21.70 -15.23 28.10
CA ALA A 476 22.43 -16.30 28.80
C ALA A 476 21.64 -16.83 29.99
N ARG A 477 21.10 -15.93 30.83
CA ARG A 477 20.31 -16.25 32.02
C ARG A 477 19.01 -16.97 31.72
N ALA A 478 18.35 -16.62 30.62
CA ALA A 478 17.08 -17.22 30.22
C ALA A 478 16.02 -17.28 31.34
N GLY A 479 15.90 -16.18 32.09
CA GLY A 479 15.02 -16.03 33.24
C GLY A 479 15.58 -16.54 34.58
N THR A 480 16.76 -17.16 34.61
CA THR A 480 17.38 -17.65 35.86
C THR A 480 18.21 -16.57 36.58
N VAL A 481 18.25 -16.69 37.91
CA VAL A 481 19.12 -15.90 38.80
C VAL A 481 20.34 -16.69 39.30
N THR A 482 20.61 -17.83 38.67
CA THR A 482 21.71 -18.73 39.01
C THR A 482 22.97 -18.43 38.19
N PRO A 483 24.16 -18.92 38.62
CA PRO A 483 25.40 -18.80 37.85
C PRO A 483 25.30 -19.34 36.42
N PHE A 484 24.55 -20.42 36.22
CA PHE A 484 24.29 -21.03 34.91
C PHE A 484 22.78 -21.22 34.69
N ALA A 485 22.33 -21.21 33.44
CA ALA A 485 20.94 -21.45 33.04
C ALA A 485 20.69 -22.90 32.53
N ILE A 486 21.61 -23.81 32.85
CA ILE A 486 21.63 -25.23 32.45
C ILE A 486 22.05 -26.11 33.64
N GLY A 487 21.82 -27.43 33.52
CA GLY A 487 22.17 -28.39 34.56
C GLY A 487 21.35 -28.19 35.84
N ASP A 488 22.03 -28.05 36.99
CA ASP A 488 21.42 -27.61 38.25
C ASP A 488 21.56 -26.10 38.51
N GLY A 489 22.21 -25.37 37.59
CA GLY A 489 22.44 -23.93 37.67
C GLY A 489 23.63 -23.50 38.54
N TYR A 490 24.22 -24.38 39.36
CA TYR A 490 25.26 -24.03 40.33
C TYR A 490 26.64 -24.62 40.04
N GLU A 491 26.72 -25.78 39.39
CA GLU A 491 27.99 -26.39 38.96
C GLU A 491 27.85 -27.05 37.57
N LEU A 492 28.74 -26.66 36.65
CA LEU A 492 28.84 -27.29 35.32
C LEU A 492 29.55 -28.64 35.43
N LYS A 493 28.88 -29.68 34.94
CA LYS A 493 29.40 -31.05 34.82
C LYS A 493 29.93 -31.30 33.41
N ILE A 494 30.76 -32.33 33.29
CA ILE A 494 31.26 -32.81 32.00
C ILE A 494 30.07 -33.18 31.11
N GLY A 495 29.99 -32.53 29.94
CA GLY A 495 28.89 -32.71 28.98
C GLY A 495 27.73 -31.70 29.10
N GLU A 496 27.62 -30.91 30.19
CA GLU A 496 26.62 -29.84 30.27
C GLU A 496 27.03 -28.61 29.42
N ALA A 497 28.32 -28.27 29.40
CA ALA A 497 28.88 -27.23 28.54
C ALA A 497 30.31 -27.57 28.09
N ARG A 498 30.82 -26.83 27.09
CA ARG A 498 32.19 -26.98 26.57
C ARG A 498 33.16 -26.05 27.28
N PHE A 499 33.77 -26.51 28.38
CA PHE A 499 34.69 -25.72 29.21
C PHE A 499 35.89 -26.56 29.70
N GLY A 500 36.96 -25.90 30.13
CA GLY A 500 38.23 -26.53 30.53
C GLY A 500 38.24 -27.18 31.92
N GLY A 501 37.16 -27.87 32.31
CA GLY A 501 36.95 -28.41 33.66
C GLY A 501 37.96 -29.48 34.09
N SER A 502 38.26 -30.42 33.20
CA SER A 502 39.18 -31.54 33.44
C SER A 502 40.27 -31.65 32.36
N PRO A 503 41.43 -32.25 32.64
CA PRO A 503 42.36 -32.70 31.60
C PRO A 503 41.73 -33.65 30.56
N ALA A 504 40.62 -34.33 30.91
CA ALA A 504 39.83 -35.15 29.98
C ALA A 504 39.01 -34.31 28.97
N ASP A 505 38.65 -33.08 29.34
CA ASP A 505 37.76 -32.21 28.56
C ASP A 505 38.55 -31.28 27.63
N ARG A 506 39.88 -31.41 27.57
CA ARG A 506 40.82 -30.60 26.76
C ARG A 506 40.71 -30.89 25.27
N THR A 507 39.54 -30.59 24.76
CA THR A 507 39.08 -30.70 23.40
C THR A 507 38.76 -29.29 22.91
N GLY A 508 39.00 -29.01 21.63
CA GLY A 508 38.83 -27.68 21.05
C GLY A 508 37.37 -27.21 21.03
N PRO A 509 37.04 -26.12 20.33
CA PRO A 509 35.64 -25.73 20.16
C PRO A 509 34.84 -26.88 19.50
N SER A 510 33.60 -27.05 19.94
CA SER A 510 32.64 -28.04 19.44
C SER A 510 31.73 -27.45 18.37
N ASN A 511 31.07 -28.34 17.62
CA ASN A 511 29.96 -27.96 16.74
C ASN A 511 28.90 -27.20 17.56
N VAL A 512 28.45 -26.05 17.03
CA VAL A 512 27.51 -25.17 17.73
C VAL A 512 26.15 -25.81 18.03
N LYS A 513 25.78 -26.88 17.30
CA LYS A 513 24.63 -27.75 17.60
C LYS A 513 25.04 -29.23 17.73
N ASP A 514 26.13 -29.49 18.43
CA ASP A 514 26.44 -30.86 18.89
C ASP A 514 25.33 -31.35 19.84
N LYS A 515 24.78 -32.52 19.53
CA LYS A 515 23.66 -33.17 20.24
C LYS A 515 23.89 -33.41 21.73
N ASP A 516 25.14 -33.44 22.19
CA ASP A 516 25.47 -33.74 23.59
C ASP A 516 25.32 -32.51 24.50
N PHE A 517 25.39 -31.30 23.94
CA PHE A 517 25.14 -30.06 24.69
C PHE A 517 23.68 -29.62 24.53
N GLN A 518 23.03 -29.31 25.65
CA GLN A 518 21.66 -28.81 25.64
C GLN A 518 21.65 -27.28 25.65
N PRO A 519 20.68 -26.62 24.99
CA PRO A 519 20.48 -25.19 25.13
C PRO A 519 19.91 -24.85 26.52
N ASN A 520 19.92 -23.56 26.86
CA ASN A 520 19.17 -23.05 28.02
C ASN A 520 17.64 -23.10 27.79
N SER A 521 16.86 -22.69 28.79
CA SER A 521 15.38 -22.64 28.76
C SER A 521 14.79 -21.81 27.60
N TRP A 522 15.60 -20.98 26.95
CA TRP A 522 15.24 -20.13 25.82
C TRP A 522 15.76 -20.66 24.47
N GLY A 523 16.35 -21.86 24.44
CA GLY A 523 16.81 -22.51 23.21
C GLY A 523 18.13 -21.98 22.65
N LEU A 524 18.90 -21.21 23.43
CA LEU A 524 20.23 -20.75 23.05
C LEU A 524 21.30 -21.76 23.50
N TYR A 525 22.18 -22.12 22.56
CA TYR A 525 23.33 -23.00 22.76
C TYR A 525 24.56 -22.22 23.22
N HIS A 526 25.45 -22.93 23.93
CA HIS A 526 26.81 -22.50 24.33
C HIS A 526 26.95 -21.21 25.16
N MET A 527 25.86 -20.61 25.67
CA MET A 527 25.90 -19.44 26.59
C MET A 527 26.78 -19.63 27.86
N HIS A 528 27.30 -20.85 28.11
CA HIS A 528 28.17 -21.20 29.23
C HIS A 528 29.48 -21.89 28.79
N GLY A 529 29.94 -21.69 27.56
CA GLY A 529 31.20 -22.27 27.10
C GLY A 529 31.44 -22.13 25.59
N ASN A 530 32.17 -23.10 25.05
CA ASN A 530 32.64 -23.13 23.66
C ASN A 530 33.62 -21.99 23.36
N VAL A 531 33.18 -20.79 22.99
CA VAL A 531 34.03 -19.60 22.88
C VAL A 531 33.45 -18.45 23.69
N ALA A 532 34.32 -17.57 24.20
CA ALA A 532 33.85 -16.28 24.69
C ALA A 532 33.42 -15.43 23.49
N GLU A 533 32.50 -14.50 23.68
CA GLU A 533 31.82 -13.81 22.59
C GLU A 533 31.98 -12.30 22.70
N TRP A 534 32.37 -11.65 21.59
CA TRP A 534 32.31 -10.20 21.48
C TRP A 534 30.88 -9.68 21.66
N VAL A 535 30.73 -8.59 22.42
CA VAL A 535 29.51 -7.77 22.48
C VAL A 535 29.87 -6.33 22.06
N VAL A 536 28.89 -5.48 21.73
CA VAL A 536 29.16 -4.15 21.14
C VAL A 536 29.86 -3.18 22.12
N ASP A 537 29.62 -3.35 23.41
CA ASP A 537 30.09 -2.48 24.49
C ASP A 537 31.63 -2.41 24.59
N THR A 538 32.15 -1.22 24.80
CA THR A 538 33.54 -0.96 25.22
C THR A 538 33.75 -1.43 26.66
N TRP A 539 34.90 -2.05 26.94
CA TRP A 539 35.22 -2.57 28.27
C TRP A 539 35.18 -1.47 29.35
N GLN A 540 34.48 -1.77 30.44
CA GLN A 540 34.44 -0.97 31.66
C GLN A 540 34.78 -1.87 32.85
N GLU A 541 35.72 -1.44 33.70
CA GLU A 541 36.20 -2.22 34.85
C GLU A 541 35.09 -2.55 35.86
N HIS A 542 34.03 -1.73 35.92
CA HIS A 542 32.87 -1.96 36.78
C HIS A 542 31.56 -1.81 35.99
N LEU A 543 30.56 -2.62 36.30
CA LEU A 543 29.21 -2.49 35.74
C LEU A 543 28.45 -1.29 36.32
N GLY A 544 28.77 -0.92 37.57
CA GLY A 544 28.02 0.07 38.35
C GLY A 544 26.74 -0.51 38.99
N THR A 545 26.20 0.21 39.97
CA THR A 545 25.07 -0.26 40.80
C THR A 545 23.73 0.37 40.46
N GLU A 546 23.70 1.40 39.61
CA GLU A 546 22.47 2.10 39.23
C GLU A 546 21.65 1.28 38.23
N PRO A 547 20.30 1.32 38.28
CA PRO A 547 19.45 0.71 37.27
C PRO A 547 19.68 1.31 35.87
N LYS A 548 19.49 0.50 34.82
CA LYS A 548 19.61 0.92 33.41
C LYS A 548 18.42 0.47 32.57
N ARG A 549 18.14 1.19 31.48
CA ARG A 549 17.05 0.92 30.53
C ARG A 549 17.58 1.01 29.10
N PHE A 550 17.50 -0.07 28.33
CA PHE A 550 18.03 -0.10 26.95
C PHE A 550 16.91 -0.26 25.91
N PRO A 551 16.94 0.51 24.80
CA PRO A 551 18.07 1.30 24.31
C PRO A 551 18.12 2.77 24.79
N GLU A 552 17.32 3.19 25.79
CA GLU A 552 17.26 4.61 26.20
C GLU A 552 18.51 5.18 26.91
N ASP A 553 19.31 4.35 27.58
CA ASP A 553 20.59 4.74 28.20
C ASP A 553 21.78 4.54 27.25
N ASP A 554 22.70 5.52 27.22
CA ASP A 554 23.88 5.52 26.35
C ASP A 554 24.80 4.31 26.57
N ILE A 555 25.09 3.56 25.51
CA ILE A 555 26.11 2.51 25.48
C ILE A 555 27.41 3.08 24.92
N VAL A 556 28.51 2.95 25.66
CA VAL A 556 29.85 3.31 25.16
C VAL A 556 30.33 2.22 24.20
N THR A 557 30.48 2.56 22.92
CA THR A 557 30.90 1.65 21.84
C THR A 557 32.22 2.06 21.17
N THR A 558 32.95 3.02 21.76
CA THR A 558 34.22 3.55 21.24
C THR A 558 35.33 3.45 22.28
N GLY A 559 36.25 2.48 22.11
CA GLY A 559 37.43 2.32 22.97
C GLY A 559 38.46 1.34 22.38
N GLU A 560 39.57 1.14 23.09
CA GLU A 560 40.67 0.24 22.67
C GLU A 560 40.47 -1.22 23.10
N GLU A 561 39.58 -1.48 24.06
CA GLU A 561 39.15 -2.82 24.47
C GLU A 561 37.62 -2.90 24.45
N HIS A 562 37.08 -4.01 23.95
CA HIS A 562 35.65 -4.30 23.98
C HIS A 562 35.34 -5.44 24.96
N CYS A 563 34.10 -5.47 25.46
CA CYS A 563 33.62 -6.53 26.31
C CYS A 563 33.58 -7.87 25.56
N VAL A 564 34.04 -8.92 26.23
CA VAL A 564 33.76 -10.32 25.87
C VAL A 564 32.99 -11.00 27.00
N ARG A 565 32.03 -11.83 26.60
CA ARG A 565 31.10 -12.52 27.50
C ARG A 565 31.15 -14.04 27.36
N GLY A 566 30.67 -14.73 28.39
CA GLY A 566 30.69 -16.19 28.46
C GLY A 566 32.06 -16.78 28.77
N GLY A 567 32.12 -18.11 28.76
CA GLY A 567 33.34 -18.89 28.95
C GLY A 567 33.78 -19.55 27.65
N ASN A 568 35.00 -20.10 27.64
CA ASN A 568 35.51 -20.83 26.47
C ASN A 568 36.02 -22.23 26.85
N TRP A 569 36.26 -23.04 25.81
CA TRP A 569 36.70 -24.43 25.84
C TRP A 569 38.00 -24.66 26.63
N SER A 570 38.80 -23.61 26.92
CA SER A 570 40.02 -23.70 27.73
C SER A 570 39.84 -23.39 29.22
N GLN A 571 38.78 -22.67 29.59
CA GLN A 571 38.65 -22.03 30.90
C GLN A 571 37.75 -22.79 31.86
N GLY A 572 38.04 -22.75 33.16
CA GLY A 572 37.23 -23.39 34.20
C GLY A 572 35.89 -22.67 34.44
N GLN A 573 34.89 -23.40 34.96
CA GLN A 573 33.48 -22.98 35.05
C GLN A 573 33.21 -21.58 35.66
N ARG A 574 34.11 -21.03 36.49
CA ARG A 574 34.01 -19.64 37.00
C ARG A 574 33.87 -18.58 35.90
N TYR A 575 34.42 -18.86 34.71
CA TYR A 575 34.38 -17.99 33.54
C TYR A 575 33.17 -18.25 32.63
N SER A 576 32.48 -19.36 32.83
CA SER A 576 31.27 -19.76 32.07
C SER A 576 29.95 -19.22 32.64
N ARG A 577 30.00 -18.52 33.79
CA ARG A 577 28.80 -18.02 34.45
C ARG A 577 28.16 -16.90 33.63
N SER A 578 26.84 -16.73 33.73
CA SER A 578 26.08 -15.68 33.03
C SER A 578 26.67 -14.28 33.22
N ALA A 579 27.10 -13.94 34.45
CA ALA A 579 27.70 -12.66 34.82
C ALA A 579 29.20 -12.51 34.48
N SER A 580 29.85 -13.55 33.93
CA SER A 580 31.28 -13.53 33.63
C SER A 580 31.58 -12.58 32.47
N ARG A 581 32.54 -11.67 32.68
CA ARG A 581 32.87 -10.56 31.79
C ARG A 581 34.36 -10.22 31.84
N ALA A 582 34.94 -9.89 30.69
CA ALA A 582 36.33 -9.42 30.56
C ALA A 582 36.46 -8.41 29.42
N GLY A 583 37.53 -7.61 29.43
CA GLY A 583 37.96 -6.79 28.29
C GLY A 583 38.89 -7.56 27.37
N SER A 584 38.85 -7.26 26.07
CA SER A 584 39.87 -7.65 25.11
C SER A 584 40.08 -6.58 24.04
N GLY A 585 41.33 -6.29 23.71
CA GLY A 585 41.74 -5.44 22.58
C GLY A 585 42.24 -6.24 21.36
N ALA A 586 42.02 -7.56 21.31
CA ALA A 586 42.48 -8.40 20.20
C ALA A 586 41.63 -9.67 20.01
N GLY A 587 41.61 -10.18 18.76
CA GLY A 587 41.07 -11.51 18.46
C GLY A 587 41.94 -12.63 19.03
N SER A 588 41.31 -13.79 19.29
CA SER A 588 41.99 -14.97 19.86
C SER A 588 41.22 -16.25 19.53
N TYR A 589 41.90 -17.40 19.51
CA TYR A 589 41.31 -18.73 19.31
C TYR A 589 40.35 -19.19 20.43
N LEU A 590 40.16 -18.34 21.44
CA LEU A 590 39.20 -18.49 22.54
C LEU A 590 37.98 -17.57 22.40
N VAL A 591 37.95 -16.67 21.40
CA VAL A 591 36.95 -15.62 21.24
C VAL A 591 36.33 -15.66 19.83
N GLY A 592 35.01 -15.80 19.79
CA GLY A 592 34.16 -15.65 18.61
C GLY A 592 33.07 -14.61 18.86
N PHE A 593 31.88 -14.81 18.30
CA PHE A 593 30.70 -13.96 18.52
C PHE A 593 29.40 -14.65 18.11
N ARG A 594 28.27 -14.10 18.54
CA ARG A 594 26.94 -14.36 17.95
C ARG A 594 26.32 -13.05 17.46
N LEU A 595 25.38 -13.16 16.53
CA LEU A 595 24.65 -11.99 16.00
C LEU A 595 23.49 -11.62 16.92
N ALA A 596 23.23 -10.31 17.03
CA ALA A 596 21.91 -9.78 17.32
C ALA A 596 21.35 -9.09 16.07
N ALA A 597 20.04 -8.86 16.04
CA ALA A 597 19.38 -8.11 15.00
C ALA A 597 18.14 -7.35 15.51
N ASP A 598 17.93 -6.18 14.94
CA ASP A 598 16.71 -5.40 15.05
C ASP A 598 15.94 -5.50 13.71
N LEU A 599 14.62 -5.33 13.74
CA LEU A 599 13.84 -5.13 12.52
C LEU A 599 14.08 -3.73 11.95
N ARG A 600 14.08 -3.61 10.61
CA ARG A 600 14.17 -2.33 9.89
C ARG A 600 12.82 -1.68 9.67
#